data_AF-A0A517V8A0-F1
#
_entry.id   AF-A0A517V8A0-F1
#
_cell.length_a   1.000
_cell.length_b   1.000
_cell.length_c   1.000
_cell.angle_alpha   90.00
_cell.angle_beta   90.00
_cell.angle_gamma   90.00
#
_symmetry.space_group_name_H-M   'P 1'
#
loop_
_entity.id
_entity.type
_entity.pdbx_description
1 polymer ?
#
loop_
_entity_poly.entity_id
_entity_poly.type
_entity_poly.pdbx_seq_one_letter_code
_entity_poly.pdbx_strand_id
1 'polypeptide(L)'
;MAATGWLYSCTYTHDVNFSLQQLRQAVFDRREFTLPGDLIARTDDATLAKAAPRTNDLQKLLKISQELDQALSGLGLDTVDSEQQTRDVRRLLEQVDKKGFVFAAREALESSSTPPATIDELLAQCAAAGTHSILDIQHISPTPQSGAATSLSDEQLQTLFGTTQPTRAMIQSAEQSGKLHELCERWHAVYLTVYEEGEPVEYVFVGVSGD
;
A
#
# COMPACT_ATOMS: atom_id res chain seq x y z
N MET A 1 0.98 -14.41 -1.56
CA MET A 1 1.32 -13.74 -2.83
C MET A 1 2.67 -13.06 -2.62
N ALA A 2 3.52 -12.99 -3.63
CA ALA A 2 4.81 -12.32 -3.49
C ALA A 2 4.55 -10.81 -3.48
N ALA A 3 5.12 -10.10 -2.50
CA ALA A 3 4.95 -8.66 -2.38
C ALA A 3 5.42 -7.96 -3.66
N THR A 4 4.64 -7.01 -4.16
CA THR A 4 4.96 -6.35 -5.43
C THR A 4 6.00 -5.26 -5.19
N GLY A 5 7.20 -5.46 -5.74
CA GLY A 5 8.24 -4.45 -5.79
C GLY A 5 7.94 -3.40 -6.86
N TRP A 6 8.23 -2.14 -6.58
CA TRP A 6 8.10 -1.04 -7.54
C TRP A 6 9.38 -0.18 -7.55
N LEU A 7 9.58 0.59 -8.61
CA LEU A 7 10.67 1.55 -8.75
C LEU A 7 10.15 2.80 -9.47
N TYR A 8 10.44 3.96 -8.91
CA TYR A 8 10.11 5.26 -9.51
C TYR A 8 11.32 6.18 -9.48
N SER A 9 11.40 7.08 -10.46
CA SER A 9 12.42 8.12 -10.49
C SER A 9 11.80 9.50 -10.66
N CYS A 10 12.44 10.51 -10.07
CA CYS A 10 12.06 11.91 -10.26
C CYS A 10 13.30 12.80 -10.34
N THR A 11 13.13 14.00 -10.88
CA THR A 11 14.21 14.99 -10.96
C THR A 11 14.74 15.33 -9.57
N TYR A 12 16.07 15.50 -9.48
CA TYR A 12 16.72 15.89 -8.25
C TYR A 12 16.29 17.30 -7.83
N THR A 13 16.01 17.46 -6.55
CA THR A 13 15.87 18.75 -5.88
C THR A 13 16.63 18.68 -4.56
N HIS A 14 16.94 19.83 -3.95
CA HIS A 14 17.64 19.84 -2.66
C HIS A 14 16.79 19.30 -1.50
N ASP A 15 15.47 19.18 -1.69
CA ASP A 15 14.53 18.63 -0.72
C ASP A 15 13.92 17.33 -1.26
N VAL A 16 14.48 16.20 -0.82
CA VAL A 16 14.00 14.87 -1.20
C VAL A 16 12.55 14.62 -0.80
N ASN A 17 12.07 15.20 0.31
CA ASN A 17 10.67 15.03 0.72
C ASN A 17 9.74 15.79 -0.21
N PHE A 18 10.13 16.99 -0.65
CA PHE A 18 9.41 17.73 -1.69
C PHE A 18 9.34 16.92 -3.00
N SER A 19 10.48 16.36 -3.46
CA SER A 19 10.52 15.49 -4.63
C SER A 19 9.62 14.26 -4.48
N LEU A 20 9.60 13.62 -3.31
CA LEU A 20 8.70 12.50 -3.01
C LEU A 20 7.23 12.92 -3.12
N GLN A 21 6.81 14.01 -2.49
CA GLN A 21 5.41 14.43 -2.52
C GLN A 21 4.95 14.78 -3.94
N GLN A 22 5.79 15.45 -4.73
CA GLN A 22 5.50 15.73 -6.14
C GLN A 22 5.35 14.46 -6.97
N LEU A 23 6.23 13.47 -6.75
CA LEU A 23 6.17 12.19 -7.41
C LEU A 23 4.90 11.41 -7.03
N ARG A 24 4.52 11.40 -5.75
CA ARG A 24 3.27 10.80 -5.29
C ARG A 24 2.06 11.43 -5.97
N GLN A 25 1.98 12.75 -6.02
CA GLN A 25 0.88 13.43 -6.71
C GLN A 25 0.83 13.06 -8.20
N ALA A 26 1.98 13.02 -8.88
CA ALA A 26 2.04 12.65 -10.29
C ALA A 26 1.57 11.20 -10.55
N VAL A 27 1.97 10.25 -9.70
CA VAL A 27 1.54 8.84 -9.77
C VAL A 27 0.04 8.72 -9.55
N PHE A 28 -0.50 9.47 -8.59
CA PHE A 28 -1.93 9.52 -8.33
C PHE A 28 -2.72 10.09 -9.52
N ASP A 29 -2.29 11.23 -10.06
CA ASP A 29 -2.95 11.89 -11.20
C ASP A 29 -2.95 11.00 -12.46
N ARG A 30 -1.89 10.21 -12.66
CA ARG A 30 -1.77 9.23 -13.76
C ARG A 30 -2.51 7.91 -13.50
N ARG A 31 -3.01 7.70 -12.28
CA ARG A 31 -3.62 6.44 -11.82
C ARG A 31 -2.69 5.23 -11.94
N GLU A 32 -1.42 5.42 -11.61
CA GLU A 32 -0.40 4.36 -11.59
C GLU A 32 -0.42 3.60 -10.24
N PHE A 33 -1.59 3.08 -9.87
CA PHE A 33 -1.82 2.34 -8.62
C PHE A 33 -2.90 1.26 -8.80
N THR A 34 -3.00 0.34 -7.85
CA THR A 34 -4.01 -0.75 -7.86
C THR A 34 -5.07 -0.52 -6.79
N LEU A 35 -6.34 -0.70 -7.15
CA LEU A 35 -7.45 -0.74 -6.19
C LEU A 35 -7.77 -2.19 -5.79
N PRO A 36 -8.32 -2.43 -4.58
CA PRO A 36 -8.75 -3.77 -4.16
C PRO A 36 -9.72 -4.43 -5.14
N GLY A 37 -10.57 -3.64 -5.80
CA GLY A 37 -11.49 -4.11 -6.83
C GLY A 37 -10.77 -4.73 -8.06
N ASP A 38 -9.60 -4.21 -8.43
CA ASP A 38 -8.83 -4.69 -9.59
C ASP A 38 -8.26 -6.10 -9.36
N LEU A 39 -7.86 -6.39 -8.12
CA LEU A 39 -7.32 -7.71 -7.74
C LEU A 39 -8.40 -8.79 -7.80
N ILE A 40 -9.63 -8.45 -7.41
CA ILE A 40 -10.76 -9.40 -7.37
C ILE A 40 -11.39 -9.59 -8.74
N ALA A 41 -11.39 -8.56 -9.60
CA ALA A 41 -11.73 -8.72 -11.02
C ALA A 41 -10.79 -9.75 -11.70
N ARG A 42 -9.53 -9.83 -11.26
CA ARG A 42 -8.52 -10.77 -11.79
C ARG A 42 -8.50 -12.14 -11.10
N THR A 43 -9.18 -12.29 -9.97
CA THR A 43 -9.22 -13.55 -9.22
C THR A 43 -10.44 -14.38 -9.61
N ASP A 44 -10.25 -15.68 -9.85
CA ASP A 44 -11.33 -16.59 -10.18
C ASP A 44 -12.19 -16.94 -8.94
N ASP A 45 -13.46 -17.24 -9.20
CA ASP A 45 -14.44 -17.50 -8.14
C ASP A 45 -14.10 -18.72 -7.27
N ALA A 46 -13.37 -19.71 -7.79
CA ALA A 46 -12.98 -20.89 -7.04
C ALA A 46 -11.86 -20.59 -6.03
N THR A 47 -10.92 -19.70 -6.39
CA THR A 47 -9.89 -19.20 -5.48
C THR A 47 -10.51 -18.34 -4.37
N LEU A 48 -11.44 -17.45 -4.71
CA LEU A 48 -12.16 -16.62 -3.74
C LEU A 48 -13.01 -17.47 -2.77
N ALA A 49 -13.70 -18.50 -3.29
CA ALA A 49 -14.51 -19.39 -2.46
C ALA A 49 -13.67 -20.20 -1.45
N LYS A 50 -12.43 -20.58 -1.81
CA LYS A 50 -11.52 -21.28 -0.89
C LYS A 50 -11.01 -20.38 0.25
N ALA A 51 -10.85 -19.08 -0.02
CA ALA A 51 -10.45 -18.08 0.97
C ALA A 51 -11.60 -17.59 1.85
N ALA A 52 -12.85 -17.98 1.54
CA ALA A 52 -14.03 -17.53 2.26
C ALA A 52 -13.99 -17.93 3.74
N PRO A 53 -14.12 -16.99 4.68
CA PRO A 53 -14.25 -17.30 6.10
C PRO A 53 -15.52 -18.11 6.36
N ARG A 54 -15.51 -18.93 7.41
CA ARG A 54 -16.74 -19.62 7.84
C ARG A 54 -17.73 -18.60 8.38
N THR A 55 -18.97 -18.65 7.90
CA THR A 55 -20.05 -17.71 8.28
C THR A 55 -20.28 -17.63 9.79
N ASN A 56 -20.13 -18.75 10.51
CA ASN A 56 -20.28 -18.78 11.97
C ASN A 56 -19.22 -17.93 12.69
N ASP A 57 -17.98 -17.89 12.17
CA ASP A 57 -16.91 -17.10 12.79
C ASP A 57 -17.14 -15.60 12.57
N LEU A 58 -17.65 -15.21 11.39
CA LEU A 58 -18.06 -13.83 11.12
C LEU A 58 -19.24 -13.39 11.99
N GLN A 59 -20.22 -14.27 12.24
CA GLN A 59 -21.35 -13.98 13.15
C GLN A 59 -20.89 -13.77 14.59
N LYS A 60 -19.90 -14.56 15.06
CA LYS A 60 -19.31 -14.35 16.39
C LYS A 60 -18.60 -13.01 16.49
N LEU A 61 -17.81 -12.63 15.48
CA LEU A 61 -17.13 -11.33 15.44
C LEU A 61 -18.13 -10.16 15.44
N LEU A 62 -19.22 -10.26 14.67
CA LEU A 62 -20.27 -9.25 14.68
C LEU A 62 -20.90 -9.10 16.08
N LYS A 63 -21.17 -10.20 16.76
CA LYS A 63 -21.72 -10.18 18.12
C LYS A 63 -20.76 -9.50 19.11
N ILE A 64 -19.46 -9.80 19.02
CA ILE A 64 -18.44 -9.16 19.85
C ILE A 64 -18.39 -7.65 19.57
N SER A 65 -18.46 -7.23 18.30
CA SER A 65 -18.47 -5.81 17.92
C SER A 65 -19.66 -5.07 18.53
N GLN A 66 -20.86 -5.67 18.48
CA GLN A 66 -22.08 -5.10 19.06
C GLN A 66 -22.00 -4.95 20.59
N GLU A 67 -21.47 -5.97 21.27
CA GLU A 67 -21.28 -5.92 22.73
C GLU A 67 -20.24 -4.84 23.11
N LEU A 68 -19.21 -4.66 22.29
CA LEU A 68 -18.19 -3.62 22.48
C LEU A 68 -18.78 -2.22 22.28
N ASP A 69 -19.53 -1.98 21.21
CA ASP A 69 -20.21 -0.69 20.96
C ASP A 69 -21.14 -0.33 22.11
N GLN A 70 -21.91 -1.30 22.61
CA GLN A 70 -22.80 -1.11 23.75
C GLN A 70 -22.03 -0.74 25.02
N ALA A 71 -20.88 -1.38 25.27
CA ALA A 71 -20.03 -1.07 26.42
C ALA A 71 -19.39 0.32 26.31
N LEU A 72 -18.86 0.68 25.14
CA LEU A 72 -18.24 1.99 24.88
C LEU A 72 -19.26 3.14 25.00
N SER A 73 -20.46 2.95 24.44
CA SER A 73 -21.57 3.90 24.56
C SER A 73 -22.00 4.08 26.02
N GLY A 74 -22.07 2.98 26.79
CA GLY A 74 -22.35 3.02 28.23
C GLY A 74 -21.28 3.75 29.06
N LEU A 75 -20.06 3.86 28.54
CA LEU A 75 -18.95 4.63 29.14
C LEU A 75 -18.90 6.09 28.65
N GLY A 76 -19.81 6.50 27.77
CA GLY A 76 -19.87 7.85 27.22
C GLY A 76 -18.78 8.17 26.19
N LEU A 77 -18.20 7.14 25.56
CA LEU A 77 -17.21 7.30 24.48
C LEU A 77 -17.93 7.53 23.14
N ASP A 78 -17.25 8.22 22.22
CA ASP A 78 -17.75 8.42 20.86
C ASP A 78 -17.65 7.11 20.06
N THR A 79 -18.80 6.58 19.65
CA THR A 79 -18.94 5.27 18.97
C THR A 79 -19.38 5.40 17.51
N VAL A 80 -19.44 6.61 16.95
CA VAL A 80 -20.02 6.82 15.60
C VAL A 80 -19.32 5.98 14.53
N ASP A 81 -17.99 5.95 14.53
CA ASP A 81 -17.20 5.19 13.56
C ASP A 81 -17.31 3.67 13.78
N SER A 82 -17.29 3.21 15.04
CA SER A 82 -17.37 1.78 15.35
C SER A 82 -18.77 1.22 15.07
N GLU A 83 -19.82 1.96 15.38
CA GLU A 83 -21.20 1.59 15.04
C GLU A 83 -21.43 1.52 13.53
N GLN A 84 -20.81 2.44 12.77
CA GLN A 84 -20.86 2.41 11.31
C GLN A 84 -20.20 1.13 10.77
N GLN A 85 -19.01 0.80 11.26
CA GLN A 85 -18.32 -0.45 10.90
C GLN A 85 -19.15 -1.69 11.24
N THR A 86 -19.76 -1.75 12.43
CA THR A 86 -20.64 -2.85 12.85
C THR A 86 -21.85 -3.00 11.92
N ARG A 87 -22.44 -1.90 11.44
CA ARG A 87 -23.54 -1.92 10.46
C ARG A 87 -23.11 -2.47 9.10
N ASP A 88 -21.94 -2.06 8.62
CA ASP A 88 -21.43 -2.49 7.31
C ASP A 88 -21.09 -4.00 7.32
N VAL A 89 -20.49 -4.52 8.40
CA VAL A 89 -20.26 -5.96 8.58
C VAL A 89 -21.57 -6.75 8.61
N ARG A 90 -22.61 -6.23 9.28
CA ARG A 90 -23.94 -6.86 9.30
C ARG A 90 -24.54 -6.95 7.89
N ARG A 91 -24.47 -5.86 7.12
CA ARG A 91 -24.98 -5.83 5.74
C ARG A 91 -24.25 -6.82 4.85
N LEU A 92 -22.92 -6.93 4.99
CA LEU A 92 -22.11 -7.90 4.27
C LEU A 92 -22.56 -9.33 4.60
N LEU A 93 -22.74 -9.67 5.89
CA LEU A 93 -23.21 -10.98 6.33
C LEU A 93 -24.57 -11.35 5.73
N GLU A 94 -25.51 -10.40 5.66
CA GLU A 94 -26.81 -10.63 5.02
C GLU A 94 -26.67 -10.89 3.50
N GLN A 95 -25.74 -10.23 2.82
CA GLN A 95 -25.46 -10.50 1.41
C GLN A 95 -24.77 -11.86 1.21
N VAL A 96 -23.84 -12.24 2.08
CA VAL A 96 -23.16 -13.55 2.05
C VAL A 96 -24.18 -14.67 2.20
N ASP A 97 -25.13 -14.53 3.11
CA ASP A 97 -26.20 -15.53 3.33
C ASP A 97 -27.15 -15.64 2.13
N LYS A 98 -27.52 -14.49 1.52
CA LYS A 98 -28.47 -14.45 0.40
C LYS A 98 -27.87 -14.87 -0.95
N LYS A 99 -26.63 -14.48 -1.24
CA LYS A 99 -26.04 -14.55 -2.58
C LYS A 99 -24.72 -15.33 -2.63
N GLY A 100 -24.21 -15.77 -1.48
CA GLY A 100 -22.91 -16.41 -1.35
C GLY A 100 -21.76 -15.41 -1.19
N PHE A 101 -20.67 -15.86 -0.56
CA PHE A 101 -19.53 -15.01 -0.20
C PHE A 101 -18.89 -14.30 -1.40
N VAL A 102 -18.69 -15.02 -2.50
CA VAL A 102 -18.04 -14.46 -3.70
C VAL A 102 -18.84 -13.30 -4.28
N PHE A 103 -20.16 -13.44 -4.37
CA PHE A 103 -21.03 -12.37 -4.87
C PHE A 103 -21.05 -11.18 -3.91
N ALA A 104 -21.22 -11.43 -2.61
CA ALA A 104 -21.24 -10.38 -1.60
C ALA A 104 -19.92 -9.60 -1.55
N ALA A 105 -18.79 -10.29 -1.66
CA ALA A 105 -17.48 -9.67 -1.75
C ALA A 105 -17.36 -8.80 -3.01
N ARG A 106 -17.72 -9.33 -4.19
CA ARG A 106 -17.71 -8.55 -5.44
C ARG A 106 -18.61 -7.31 -5.35
N GLU A 107 -19.84 -7.45 -4.86
CA GLU A 107 -20.81 -6.35 -4.73
C GLU A 107 -20.34 -5.27 -3.73
N ALA A 108 -19.79 -5.68 -2.58
CA ALA A 108 -19.23 -4.74 -1.60
C ALA A 108 -18.03 -3.96 -2.18
N LEU A 109 -17.19 -4.62 -2.97
CA LEU A 109 -15.99 -4.01 -3.55
C LEU A 109 -16.28 -3.20 -4.82
N GLU A 110 -17.31 -3.57 -5.58
CA GLU A 110 -17.88 -2.72 -6.62
C GLU A 110 -18.50 -1.47 -6.02
N SER A 111 -19.14 -1.56 -4.84
CA SER A 111 -19.63 -0.39 -4.12
C SER A 111 -18.51 0.47 -3.52
N SER A 112 -17.32 -0.09 -3.29
CA SER A 112 -16.10 0.65 -2.93
C SER A 112 -15.29 1.12 -4.14
N SER A 113 -15.81 0.96 -5.38
CA SER A 113 -15.13 1.38 -6.62
C SER A 113 -15.26 2.88 -6.95
N THR A 114 -15.84 3.68 -6.04
CA THR A 114 -15.85 5.13 -6.20
C THR A 114 -14.39 5.60 -6.36
N PRO A 115 -14.04 6.22 -7.49
CA PRO A 115 -12.67 6.64 -7.73
C PRO A 115 -12.22 7.54 -6.57
N PRO A 116 -11.12 7.22 -5.89
CA PRO A 116 -10.63 8.08 -4.82
C PRO A 116 -10.33 9.46 -5.40
N ALA A 117 -10.80 10.50 -4.71
CA ALA A 117 -10.53 11.89 -5.08
C ALA A 117 -9.18 12.36 -4.54
N THR A 118 -8.67 11.71 -3.50
CA THR A 118 -7.39 12.03 -2.85
C THR A 118 -6.55 10.78 -2.59
N ILE A 119 -5.24 10.99 -2.36
CA ILE A 119 -4.31 9.92 -1.98
C ILE A 119 -4.71 9.30 -0.65
N ASP A 120 -5.18 10.09 0.32
CA ASP A 120 -5.60 9.58 1.63
C ASP A 120 -6.83 8.67 1.53
N GLU A 121 -7.80 9.04 0.68
CA GLU A 121 -8.95 8.17 0.37
C GLU A 121 -8.51 6.86 -0.27
N LEU A 122 -7.56 6.92 -1.22
CA LEU A 122 -6.99 5.73 -1.84
C LEU A 122 -6.32 4.82 -0.79
N LEU A 123 -5.48 5.38 0.08
CA LEU A 123 -4.80 4.63 1.13
C LEU A 123 -5.79 4.00 2.11
N ALA A 124 -6.87 4.71 2.46
CA ALA A 124 -7.94 4.17 3.29
C ALA A 124 -8.69 3.01 2.59
N GLN A 125 -8.93 3.10 1.28
CA GLN A 125 -9.55 2.03 0.50
C GLN A 125 -8.66 0.78 0.40
N CYS A 126 -7.35 0.96 0.19
CA CYS A 126 -6.40 -0.14 0.02
C CYS A 126 -5.99 -0.79 1.35
N ALA A 127 -5.96 -0.03 2.45
CA ALA A 127 -5.58 -0.48 3.78
C ALA A 127 -4.31 -1.36 3.76
N ALA A 128 -4.36 -2.55 4.37
CA ALA A 128 -3.22 -3.45 4.49
C ALA A 128 -2.75 -4.08 3.16
N ALA A 129 -3.56 -4.03 2.09
CA ALA A 129 -3.16 -4.54 0.79
C ALA A 129 -2.14 -3.60 0.10
N GLY A 130 -2.15 -2.32 0.46
CA GLY A 130 -1.34 -1.32 -0.22
C GLY A 130 -1.82 -1.00 -1.63
N THR A 131 -1.18 -0.01 -2.24
CA THR A 131 -1.50 0.52 -3.58
C THR A 131 -0.64 -0.10 -4.67
N HIS A 132 0.34 -0.92 -4.29
CA HIS A 132 1.37 -1.47 -5.17
C HIS A 132 2.15 -0.39 -5.93
N SER A 133 2.33 0.77 -5.30
CA SER A 133 2.98 1.94 -5.88
C SER A 133 3.73 2.75 -4.82
N ILE A 134 4.45 3.79 -5.23
CA ILE A 134 5.10 4.72 -4.30
C ILE A 134 4.11 5.44 -3.36
N LEU A 135 2.80 5.41 -3.64
CA LEU A 135 1.80 6.06 -2.80
C LEU A 135 1.75 5.47 -1.38
N ASP A 136 2.19 4.22 -1.22
CA ASP A 136 2.34 3.53 0.08
C ASP A 136 3.34 4.24 1.01
N ILE A 137 4.24 5.05 0.45
CA ILE A 137 5.32 5.73 1.18
C ILE A 137 4.96 7.19 1.37
N GLN A 138 4.79 7.60 2.63
CA GLN A 138 4.23 8.88 3.01
C GLN A 138 5.27 9.97 3.23
N HIS A 139 6.45 9.59 3.72
CA HIS A 139 7.50 10.54 4.10
C HIS A 139 8.89 9.92 4.02
N ILE A 140 9.90 10.77 4.22
CA ILE A 140 11.30 10.38 4.34
C ILE A 140 11.66 10.18 5.80
N SER A 141 12.46 9.16 6.08
CA SER A 141 12.91 8.81 7.42
C SER A 141 14.42 8.58 7.46
N PRO A 142 15.12 8.98 8.53
CA PRO A 142 16.52 8.61 8.73
C PRO A 142 16.70 7.12 9.07
N THR A 143 15.65 6.45 9.53
CA THR A 143 15.65 5.03 9.92
C THR A 143 14.52 4.28 9.22
N PRO A 144 14.70 2.99 8.86
CA PRO A 144 13.61 2.19 8.30
C PRO A 144 12.37 2.22 9.18
N GLN A 145 11.24 2.62 8.60
CA GLN A 145 9.93 2.57 9.23
C GLN A 145 8.86 2.27 8.18
N SER A 146 7.76 1.66 8.62
CA SER A 146 6.62 1.37 7.77
C SER A 146 6.05 2.67 7.19
N GLY A 147 5.80 2.67 5.88
CA GLY A 147 5.28 3.83 5.16
C GLY A 147 6.30 4.95 4.94
N ALA A 148 7.60 4.70 5.09
CA ALA A 148 8.63 5.69 4.80
C ALA A 148 9.75 5.18 3.90
N ALA A 149 10.40 6.11 3.19
CA ALA A 149 11.63 5.84 2.47
C ALA A 149 12.85 6.29 3.29
N THR A 150 13.88 5.45 3.30
CA THR A 150 15.16 5.74 3.97
C THR A 150 16.28 5.85 2.94
N SER A 151 17.22 6.76 3.13
CA SER A 151 18.39 6.85 2.25
C SER A 151 19.21 5.58 2.35
N LEU A 152 19.69 5.06 1.22
CA LEU A 152 20.80 4.11 1.26
C LEU A 152 22.02 4.77 1.89
N SER A 153 22.71 4.04 2.75
CA SER A 153 23.98 4.50 3.33
C SER A 153 25.11 4.40 2.32
N ASP A 154 26.18 5.15 2.54
CA ASP A 154 27.39 5.08 1.70
C ASP A 154 27.95 3.65 1.63
N GLU A 155 27.90 2.89 2.73
CA GLU A 155 28.35 1.50 2.78
C GLU A 155 27.48 0.59 1.90
N GLN A 156 26.16 0.79 1.89
CA GLN A 156 25.23 0.06 1.04
C GLN A 156 25.46 0.41 -0.44
N LEU A 157 25.62 1.69 -0.76
CA LEU A 157 25.92 2.15 -2.12
C LEU A 157 27.24 1.57 -2.62
N GLN A 158 28.28 1.58 -1.80
CA GLN A 158 29.57 0.97 -2.12
C GLN A 158 29.45 -0.54 -2.33
N THR A 159 28.67 -1.22 -1.50
CA THR A 159 28.44 -2.67 -1.64
C THR A 159 27.68 -3.02 -2.92
N LEU A 160 26.66 -2.24 -3.27
CA LEU A 160 25.77 -2.51 -4.40
C LEU A 160 26.39 -2.10 -5.74
N PHE A 161 27.04 -0.94 -5.77
CA PHE A 161 27.48 -0.28 -7.00
C PHE A 161 29.00 -0.13 -7.08
N GLY A 162 29.74 -0.31 -5.98
CA GLY A 162 31.17 0.00 -5.93
C GLY A 162 31.47 1.51 -5.93
N THR A 163 30.45 2.35 -5.69
CA THR A 163 30.56 3.81 -5.62
C THR A 163 29.43 4.38 -4.78
N THR A 164 29.63 5.57 -4.18
CA THR A 164 28.56 6.36 -3.55
C THR A 164 27.83 7.27 -4.54
N GLN A 165 28.31 7.34 -5.78
CA GLN A 165 27.72 8.14 -6.86
C GLN A 165 27.31 7.24 -8.04
N PRO A 166 26.25 6.43 -7.90
CA PRO A 166 25.82 5.53 -8.96
C PRO A 166 25.22 6.31 -10.13
N THR A 167 25.54 5.85 -11.35
CA THR A 167 24.94 6.39 -12.57
C THR A 167 23.62 5.70 -12.90
N ARG A 168 22.81 6.30 -13.79
CA ARG A 168 21.53 5.72 -14.21
C ARG A 168 21.67 4.29 -14.75
N ALA A 169 22.75 4.01 -15.49
CA ALA A 169 23.02 2.69 -16.04
C ALA A 169 23.29 1.64 -14.94
N MET A 170 23.97 2.02 -13.86
CA MET A 170 24.25 1.12 -12.73
C MET A 170 22.97 0.75 -11.99
N ILE A 171 22.08 1.73 -11.80
CA ILE A 171 20.79 1.53 -11.13
C ILE A 171 19.89 0.62 -11.97
N GLN A 172 19.83 0.85 -13.28
CA GLN A 172 19.06 0.01 -14.19
C GLN A 172 19.55 -1.45 -14.18
N SER A 173 20.87 -1.67 -14.13
CA SER A 173 21.41 -3.02 -14.00
C SER A 173 21.05 -3.67 -12.66
N ALA A 174 21.01 -2.91 -11.56
CA ALA A 174 20.63 -3.41 -10.25
C ALA A 174 19.13 -3.73 -10.16
N GLU A 175 18.27 -2.89 -10.75
CA GLU A 175 16.84 -3.14 -10.91
C GLU A 175 16.57 -4.44 -11.67
N GLN A 176 17.20 -4.63 -12.83
CA GLN A 176 17.04 -5.84 -13.65
C GLN A 176 17.47 -7.12 -12.91
N SER A 177 18.43 -7.00 -11.99
CA SER A 177 18.87 -8.12 -11.16
C SER A 177 18.00 -8.39 -9.93
N GLY A 178 17.04 -7.51 -9.62
CA GLY A 178 16.17 -7.60 -8.43
C GLY A 178 16.84 -7.19 -7.10
N LYS A 179 18.16 -6.95 -7.09
CA LYS A 179 18.94 -6.65 -5.88
C LYS A 179 18.47 -5.42 -5.12
N LEU A 180 17.84 -4.46 -5.80
CA LEU A 180 17.32 -3.25 -5.14
C LEU A 180 16.12 -3.56 -4.24
N HIS A 181 15.23 -4.46 -4.68
CA HIS A 181 14.06 -4.86 -3.90
C HIS A 181 14.41 -5.77 -2.72
N GLU A 182 15.52 -6.50 -2.79
CA GLU A 182 16.05 -7.32 -1.68
C GLU A 182 16.42 -6.47 -0.44
N LEU A 183 16.61 -5.16 -0.60
CA LEU A 183 16.91 -4.23 0.49
C LEU A 183 15.66 -3.75 1.23
N CYS A 184 14.48 -4.02 0.68
CA CYS A 184 13.22 -3.50 1.20
C CYS A 184 12.38 -4.62 1.80
N GLU A 185 11.94 -4.42 3.03
CA GLU A 185 10.85 -5.19 3.60
C GLU A 185 9.49 -4.65 3.12
N ARG A 186 8.41 -5.41 3.38
CA ARG A 186 7.05 -4.94 3.14
C ARG A 186 6.81 -3.60 3.84
N TRP A 187 6.10 -2.69 3.18
CA TRP A 187 5.86 -1.31 3.64
C TRP A 187 7.11 -0.45 3.80
N HIS A 188 8.25 -0.87 3.28
CA HIS A 188 9.48 -0.10 3.34
C HIS A 188 9.93 0.28 1.94
N ALA A 189 10.60 1.43 1.88
CA ALA A 189 11.29 1.87 0.69
C ALA A 189 12.68 2.37 1.05
N VAL A 190 13.56 2.33 0.05
CA VAL A 190 14.84 3.01 0.06
C VAL A 190 14.88 4.00 -1.08
N TYR A 191 15.70 5.04 -0.93
CA TYR A 191 16.00 5.94 -2.03
C TYR A 191 17.49 6.18 -2.17
N LEU A 192 17.88 6.56 -3.37
CA LEU A 192 19.25 6.95 -3.71
C LEU A 192 19.28 8.07 -4.75
N THR A 193 20.39 8.79 -4.78
CA THR A 193 20.65 9.84 -5.76
C THR A 193 21.40 9.27 -6.95
N VAL A 194 20.95 9.62 -8.16
CA VAL A 194 21.62 9.32 -9.42
C VAL A 194 22.55 10.47 -9.76
N TYR A 195 23.77 10.13 -10.18
CA TYR A 195 24.77 11.11 -10.60
C TYR A 195 25.08 10.99 -12.08
N GLU A 196 25.30 12.13 -12.72
CA GLU A 196 25.83 12.28 -14.06
C GLU A 196 26.95 13.32 -14.03
N GLU A 197 28.13 12.96 -14.54
CA GLU A 197 29.34 13.81 -14.49
C GLU A 197 29.70 14.34 -13.08
N GLY A 198 29.30 13.63 -12.02
CA GLY A 198 29.55 14.01 -10.62
C GLY A 198 28.48 14.91 -10.00
N GLU A 199 27.48 15.33 -10.78
CA GLU A 199 26.36 16.15 -10.32
C GLU A 199 25.10 15.30 -10.07
N PRO A 200 24.31 15.58 -9.03
CA PRO A 200 23.07 14.86 -8.76
C PRO A 200 21.98 15.29 -9.75
N VAL A 201 21.40 14.32 -10.47
CA VAL A 201 20.42 14.59 -11.54
C VAL A 201 19.03 14.06 -11.23
N GLU A 202 18.93 12.94 -10.52
CA GLU A 202 17.65 12.31 -10.20
C GLU A 202 17.67 11.66 -8.81
N TYR A 203 16.48 11.44 -8.24
CA TYR A 203 16.27 10.46 -7.18
C TYR A 203 15.61 9.22 -7.75
N VAL A 204 15.99 8.06 -7.22
CA VAL A 204 15.32 6.79 -7.46
C VAL A 204 14.80 6.26 -6.14
N PHE A 205 13.50 5.93 -6.11
CA PHE A 205 12.81 5.29 -5.01
C PHE A 205 12.51 3.85 -5.38
N VAL A 206 12.82 2.94 -4.47
CA VAL A 206 12.54 1.51 -4.60
C VAL A 206 11.82 1.07 -3.35
N GLY A 207 10.74 0.31 -3.50
CA GLY A 207 9.99 -0.18 -2.35
C GLY A 207 9.21 -1.43 -2.65
N VAL A 208 8.65 -1.98 -1.58
CA VAL A 208 7.84 -3.20 -1.61
C VAL A 208 6.52 -2.91 -0.89
N SER A 209 5.41 -3.17 -1.57
CA SER A 209 4.07 -2.97 -1.01
C SER A 209 3.77 -3.98 0.12
N GLY A 210 2.61 -3.82 0.78
CA GLY A 210 2.27 -4.56 1.99
C GLY A 210 1.93 -6.04 1.83
N ASP A 211 1.45 -6.43 0.64
CA ASP A 211 0.79 -7.70 0.33
C ASP A 211 1.70 -8.94 0.29
#